data_AF-A0A8J6IRQ0-F1
#
_entry.id   AF-A0A8J6IRQ0-F1
#
_cell.length_a   1.000
_cell.length_b   1.000
_cell.length_c   1.000
_cell.angle_alpha   90.00
_cell.angle_beta   90.00
_cell.angle_gamma   90.00
#
_symmetry.space_group_name_H-M   'P 1'
#
loop_
_entity.id
_entity.type
_entity.pdbx_description
1 polymer ?
#
loop_
_entity_poly.entity_id
_entity_poly.type
_entity_poly.pdbx_seq_one_letter_code
_entity_poly.pdbx_strand_id
1 'polypeptide(L)'
;MTLTKLTSAIILLPLTILLTSCASTQKPDPVPNAIDLYLADLHKTEQRGGSLYCEKDEDNHQFKSCEAFNQLKQQGCYGNSTYAMSVELNYERLCNQIDRLKNAKLTKVNYFDLSSPNWWQAIPAEIIPMSGGIYSDDSWKIAQQNRQKLVSGKQLGELNLSNTSSDTATLELILATDKQACGEINDTFNLSVKLVADFDNDGIAELLLQGYRVDRSDTCRLGSGNSLGAGFTAMIKKPAENAPIEISPFPAN
;
A
#
# COMPACT_ATOMS: atom_id res chain seq x y z
N MET A 1 12.90 -80.84 32.37
CA MET A 1 12.14 -80.80 33.64
C MET A 1 12.46 -79.47 34.30
N THR A 2 11.57 -78.47 34.21
CA THR A 2 10.58 -78.11 35.26
C THR A 2 11.28 -77.79 36.60
N LEU A 3 11.07 -76.68 37.31
CA LEU A 3 10.03 -75.65 37.33
C LEU A 3 10.53 -74.49 38.25
N THR A 4 10.25 -73.24 37.86
CA THR A 4 9.79 -72.06 38.67
C THR A 4 10.26 -71.76 40.11
N LYS A 5 10.59 -70.47 40.33
CA LYS A 5 9.87 -69.44 41.17
C LYS A 5 10.63 -68.10 41.11
N LEU A 6 10.13 -67.02 40.47
CA LEU A 6 9.29 -65.92 41.02
C LEU A 6 9.71 -65.49 42.44
N THR A 7 9.98 -64.23 42.81
CA THR A 7 9.53 -62.88 42.41
C THR A 7 10.43 -61.87 43.16
N SER A 8 10.78 -60.71 42.63
CA SER A 8 10.02 -59.47 42.84
C SER A 8 10.44 -58.40 41.84
N ALA A 9 9.46 -57.87 41.12
CA ALA A 9 9.60 -56.79 40.17
C ALA A 9 9.51 -55.44 40.90
N ILE A 10 10.51 -54.59 40.70
CA ILE A 10 10.41 -53.15 40.98
C ILE A 10 9.91 -52.50 39.68
N ILE A 11 8.73 -51.91 39.75
CA ILE A 11 8.11 -51.14 38.69
C ILE A 11 8.85 -49.81 38.60
N LEU A 12 9.64 -49.61 37.53
CA LEU A 12 10.00 -48.28 37.04
C LEU A 12 9.29 -48.08 35.70
N LEU A 13 8.20 -47.32 35.73
CA LEU A 13 7.59 -46.74 34.54
C LEU A 13 8.48 -45.56 34.09
N PRO A 14 9.06 -45.57 32.88
CA PRO A 14 9.50 -44.32 32.28
C PRO A 14 8.25 -43.55 31.84
N LEU A 15 8.02 -42.41 32.49
CA LEU A 15 7.03 -41.43 32.08
C LEU A 15 7.54 -40.74 30.80
N THR A 16 7.38 -41.39 29.65
CA THR A 16 7.60 -40.76 28.34
C THR A 16 6.41 -39.85 28.06
N ILE A 17 6.53 -38.59 28.48
CA ILE A 17 5.68 -37.51 28.00
C ILE A 17 6.05 -37.29 26.53
N LEU A 18 5.24 -37.82 25.60
CA LEU A 18 5.22 -37.31 24.23
C LEU A 18 4.67 -35.89 24.27
N LEU A 19 5.58 -34.92 24.40
CA LEU A 19 5.31 -33.56 23.94
C LEU A 19 5.34 -33.59 22.42
N THR A 20 4.21 -33.91 21.79
CA THR A 20 3.93 -33.42 20.44
C THR A 20 3.80 -31.91 20.52
N SER A 21 4.92 -31.21 20.52
CA SER A 21 4.96 -29.81 20.15
C SER A 21 4.69 -29.74 18.65
N CYS A 22 3.43 -29.59 18.26
CA CYS A 22 3.11 -28.87 17.03
C CYS A 22 3.49 -27.41 17.27
N ALA A 23 4.80 -27.13 17.31
CA ALA A 23 5.30 -25.80 17.11
C ALA A 23 5.04 -25.52 15.63
N SER A 24 3.88 -24.93 15.35
CA SER A 24 3.67 -24.22 14.11
C SER A 24 4.76 -23.16 14.03
N THR A 25 5.82 -23.43 13.29
CA THR A 25 6.75 -22.42 12.83
C THR A 25 6.07 -21.61 11.73
N GLN A 26 4.95 -20.97 12.06
CA GLN A 26 4.41 -19.92 11.21
C GLN A 26 5.27 -18.71 11.50
N LYS A 27 6.24 -18.48 10.61
CA LYS A 27 6.93 -17.21 10.49
C LYS A 27 5.82 -16.13 10.47
N PRO A 28 5.86 -15.10 11.32
CA PRO A 28 4.82 -14.08 11.31
C PRO A 28 4.70 -13.53 9.89
N ASP A 29 3.46 -13.43 9.39
CA ASP A 29 3.21 -12.86 8.08
C ASP A 29 3.88 -11.47 8.02
N PRO A 30 4.76 -11.22 7.03
CA PRO A 30 5.56 -9.99 6.99
C PRO A 30 4.72 -8.72 6.74
N VAL A 31 3.46 -8.90 6.32
CA VAL A 31 2.47 -7.82 6.16
C VAL A 31 1.28 -8.15 7.05
N PRO A 32 0.79 -7.22 7.88
CA PRO A 32 -0.37 -7.48 8.71
C PRO A 32 -1.59 -7.83 7.85
N ASN A 33 -2.13 -9.05 8.01
CA ASN A 33 -3.52 -9.39 7.70
C ASN A 33 -4.47 -8.69 8.69
N ALA A 34 -4.29 -7.37 8.88
CA ALA A 34 -4.91 -6.63 9.95
C ALA A 34 -5.64 -5.41 9.38
N ILE A 35 -6.70 -5.71 8.62
CA ILE A 35 -7.68 -4.74 8.13
C ILE A 35 -8.08 -3.81 9.27
N ASP A 36 -8.33 -4.35 10.47
CA ASP A 36 -8.68 -3.60 11.68
C ASP A 36 -7.60 -2.61 12.12
N LEU A 37 -6.31 -2.96 12.04
CA LEU A 37 -5.22 -2.05 12.40
C LEU A 37 -5.10 -0.91 11.39
N TYR A 38 -5.19 -1.23 10.10
CA TYR A 38 -5.17 -0.22 9.04
C TYR A 38 -6.37 0.73 9.17
N LEU A 39 -7.56 0.17 9.39
CA LEU A 39 -8.79 0.92 9.60
C LEU A 39 -8.71 1.80 10.86
N ALA A 40 -8.12 1.30 11.95
CA ALA A 40 -7.89 2.09 13.15
C ALA A 40 -6.98 3.31 12.91
N ASP A 41 -5.94 3.17 12.07
CA ASP A 41 -5.07 4.30 11.70
C ASP A 41 -5.78 5.32 10.79
N LEU A 42 -6.66 4.85 9.90
CA LEU A 42 -7.53 5.74 9.13
C LEU A 42 -8.51 6.49 10.03
N HIS A 43 -9.13 5.83 11.01
CA HIS A 43 -10.02 6.48 11.98
C HIS A 43 -9.30 7.51 12.85
N LYS A 44 -8.04 7.30 13.23
CA LYS A 44 -7.23 8.34 13.90
C LYS A 44 -7.06 9.58 13.02
N THR A 45 -6.94 9.38 11.70
CA THR A 45 -6.85 10.49 10.74
C THR A 45 -8.21 11.16 10.56
N GLU A 46 -9.29 10.40 10.48
CA GLU A 46 -10.68 10.90 10.37
C GLU A 46 -11.02 11.83 11.54
N GLN A 47 -10.62 11.46 12.76
CA GLN A 47 -10.85 12.24 13.98
C GLN A 47 -10.16 13.61 13.98
N ARG A 48 -9.16 13.84 13.12
CA ARG A 48 -8.56 15.18 12.95
C ARG A 48 -9.57 16.17 12.37
N GLY A 49 -10.49 15.67 11.54
CA GLY A 49 -11.59 16.46 11.00
C GLY A 49 -11.16 17.63 10.13
N GLY A 50 -12.06 18.58 9.98
CA GLY A 50 -11.86 19.82 9.25
C GLY A 50 -13.10 20.70 9.31
N SER A 51 -13.15 21.71 8.44
CA SER A 51 -14.30 22.60 8.32
C SER A 51 -14.69 22.82 6.86
N LEU A 52 -15.99 22.86 6.58
CA LEU A 52 -16.53 23.30 5.30
C LEU A 52 -17.35 24.57 5.50
N TYR A 53 -17.27 25.48 4.54
CA TYR A 53 -18.09 26.68 4.49
C TYR A 53 -19.43 26.37 3.83
N CYS A 54 -20.52 26.86 4.40
CA CYS A 54 -21.86 26.71 3.88
C CYS A 54 -22.43 28.09 3.51
N GLU A 55 -22.76 28.32 2.23
CA GLU A 55 -23.30 29.62 1.78
C GLU A 55 -24.67 29.95 2.39
N LYS A 56 -25.45 28.94 2.74
CA LYS A 56 -26.81 29.09 3.25
C LYS A 56 -26.87 29.90 4.55
N ASP A 57 -25.88 29.73 5.41
CA ASP A 57 -25.77 30.41 6.71
C ASP A 57 -24.49 31.22 6.87
N GLU A 58 -23.70 31.36 5.80
CA GLU A 58 -22.45 32.10 5.72
C GLU A 58 -21.43 31.72 6.82
N ASP A 59 -21.42 30.45 7.25
CA ASP A 59 -20.59 29.98 8.35
C ASP A 59 -19.75 28.73 8.01
N ASN A 60 -18.74 28.46 8.84
CA ASN A 60 -17.88 27.28 8.77
C ASN A 60 -18.35 26.21 9.75
N HIS A 61 -18.71 25.06 9.22
CA HIS A 61 -19.17 23.91 9.99
C HIS A 61 -18.06 22.87 10.14
N GLN A 62 -17.79 22.48 11.38
CA GLN A 62 -16.78 21.48 11.69
C GLN A 62 -17.31 20.06 11.44
N PHE A 63 -16.45 19.17 10.97
CA PHE A 63 -16.73 17.74 10.85
C PHE A 63 -15.57 16.93 11.47
N LYS A 64 -15.89 15.77 12.05
CA LYS A 64 -14.90 14.82 12.62
C LYS A 64 -15.22 13.36 12.29
N SER A 65 -16.13 13.15 11.34
CA SER A 65 -16.49 11.84 10.81
C SER A 65 -16.86 11.95 9.34
N CYS A 66 -16.75 10.85 8.62
CA CYS A 66 -17.19 10.75 7.24
C CYS A 66 -18.68 10.98 7.07
N GLU A 67 -19.50 10.57 8.05
CA GLU A 67 -20.93 10.86 8.05
C GLU A 67 -21.20 12.37 8.11
N ALA A 68 -20.59 13.09 9.06
CA ALA A 68 -20.77 14.52 9.20
C ALA A 68 -20.23 15.28 7.98
N PHE A 69 -19.07 14.88 7.45
CA PHE A 69 -18.51 15.43 6.22
C PHE A 69 -19.47 15.27 5.04
N ASN A 70 -19.98 14.06 4.81
CA ASN A 70 -20.91 13.78 3.71
C ASN A 70 -22.24 14.54 3.85
N GLN A 71 -22.76 14.70 5.07
CA GLN A 71 -23.95 15.52 5.32
C GLN A 71 -23.73 16.99 4.93
N LEU A 72 -22.57 17.57 5.28
CA LEU A 72 -22.23 18.94 4.86
C LEU A 72 -22.05 19.05 3.34
N LYS A 73 -21.39 18.06 2.70
CA LYS A 73 -21.28 18.01 1.23
C LYS A 73 -22.64 17.96 0.54
N GLN A 74 -23.58 17.16 1.04
CA GLN A 74 -24.96 17.09 0.52
C GLN A 74 -25.73 18.41 0.67
N GLN A 75 -25.39 19.23 1.66
CA GLN A 75 -25.95 20.57 1.86
C GLN A 75 -25.30 21.63 0.95
N GLY A 76 -24.32 21.26 0.12
CA GLY A 76 -23.62 22.16 -0.78
C GLY A 76 -22.43 22.88 -0.13
N CYS A 77 -21.97 22.45 1.05
CA CYS A 77 -20.82 23.07 1.70
C CYS A 77 -19.50 22.66 1.02
N TYR A 78 -18.51 23.56 1.06
CA TYR A 78 -17.24 23.41 0.35
C TYR A 78 -16.08 24.11 1.06
N GLY A 79 -14.84 23.78 0.70
CA GLY A 79 -13.65 24.49 1.15
C GLY A 79 -13.53 25.85 0.47
N ASN A 80 -13.65 26.95 1.24
CA ASN A 80 -13.61 28.32 0.71
C ASN A 80 -12.20 28.94 0.59
N SER A 81 -11.16 28.15 0.82
CA SER A 81 -9.76 28.55 0.68
C SER A 81 -8.95 27.40 0.08
N THR A 82 -7.79 27.67 -0.52
CA THR A 82 -6.91 26.62 -1.06
C THR A 82 -6.56 25.55 -0.03
N TYR A 83 -6.34 25.96 1.23
CA TYR A 83 -6.11 25.02 2.33
C TYR A 83 -7.35 24.17 2.61
N ALA A 84 -8.53 24.79 2.74
CA ALA A 84 -9.77 24.06 3.01
C ALA A 84 -10.16 23.11 1.87
N MET A 85 -9.95 23.51 0.61
CA MET A 85 -10.14 22.64 -0.57
C MET A 85 -9.20 21.44 -0.52
N SER A 86 -7.93 21.64 -0.12
CA SER A 86 -7.00 20.54 0.06
C SER A 86 -7.44 19.59 1.19
N VAL A 87 -7.91 20.13 2.32
CA VAL A 87 -8.46 19.33 3.42
C VAL A 87 -9.68 18.54 2.95
N GLU A 88 -10.62 19.19 2.25
CA GLU A 88 -11.82 18.57 1.67
C GLU A 88 -11.48 17.37 0.77
N LEU A 89 -10.63 17.57 -0.24
CA LEU A 89 -10.23 16.51 -1.18
C LEU A 89 -9.53 15.34 -0.46
N ASN A 90 -8.68 15.64 0.53
CA ASN A 90 -8.00 14.61 1.31
C ASN A 90 -8.97 13.85 2.21
N TYR A 91 -9.97 14.52 2.78
CA TYR A 91 -10.95 13.90 3.66
C TYR A 91 -11.96 13.06 2.88
N GLU A 92 -12.40 13.52 1.70
CA GLU A 92 -13.21 12.73 0.77
C GLU A 92 -12.51 11.42 0.39
N ARG A 93 -11.24 11.51 0.01
CA ARG A 93 -10.41 10.33 -0.28
C ARG A 93 -10.30 9.40 0.93
N LEU A 94 -10.07 9.94 2.13
CA LEU A 94 -10.04 9.16 3.37
C LEU A 94 -11.36 8.42 3.60
N CYS A 95 -12.50 9.09 3.41
CA CYS A 95 -13.81 8.50 3.59
C CYS A 95 -14.11 7.39 2.58
N ASN A 96 -13.74 7.57 1.32
CA ASN A 96 -13.86 6.54 0.30
C ASN A 96 -12.97 5.31 0.62
N GLN A 97 -11.78 5.52 1.19
CA GLN A 97 -10.93 4.41 1.65
C GLN A 97 -11.56 3.66 2.82
N ILE A 98 -12.04 4.38 3.85
CA ILE A 98 -12.73 3.79 5.01
C ILE A 98 -13.93 2.97 4.55
N ASP A 99 -14.76 3.52 3.66
CA ASP A 99 -15.97 2.83 3.19
C ASP A 99 -15.65 1.54 2.44
N ARG A 100 -14.63 1.56 1.57
CA ARG A 100 -14.18 0.38 0.83
C ARG A 100 -13.59 -0.70 1.76
N LEU A 101 -12.97 -0.30 2.86
CA LEU A 101 -12.41 -1.23 3.85
C LEU A 101 -13.45 -1.87 4.75
N LYS A 102 -14.61 -1.26 4.98
CA LYS A 102 -15.68 -1.84 5.81
C LYS A 102 -16.16 -3.20 5.29
N ASN A 103 -16.10 -3.40 3.98
CA ASN A 103 -16.53 -4.63 3.32
C ASN A 103 -15.37 -5.58 3.00
N ALA A 104 -14.12 -5.16 3.28
CA ALA A 104 -12.95 -5.99 3.03
C ALA A 104 -12.89 -7.13 4.04
N LYS A 105 -12.48 -8.31 3.57
CA LYS A 105 -12.38 -9.52 4.39
C LYS A 105 -10.97 -10.10 4.37
N LEU A 106 -10.72 -10.99 5.30
CA LEU A 106 -9.55 -11.87 5.20
C LEU A 106 -9.68 -12.72 3.94
N THR A 107 -8.59 -12.77 3.19
CA THR A 107 -8.49 -13.57 1.97
C THR A 107 -8.47 -15.07 2.27
N LYS A 108 -8.96 -15.88 1.33
CA LYS A 108 -8.79 -17.34 1.37
C LYS A 108 -7.59 -17.79 0.56
N VAL A 109 -7.23 -17.05 -0.49
CA VAL A 109 -6.17 -17.39 -1.43
C VAL A 109 -5.36 -16.14 -1.79
N ASN A 110 -4.04 -16.22 -1.62
CA ASN A 110 -3.12 -15.17 -2.04
C ASN A 110 -2.13 -15.73 -3.07
N TYR A 111 -2.20 -15.21 -4.31
CA TYR A 111 -1.30 -15.59 -5.41
C TYR A 111 -0.03 -14.74 -5.48
N PHE A 112 0.14 -13.77 -4.57
CA PHE A 112 1.36 -12.98 -4.42
C PHE A 112 2.30 -13.63 -3.42
N ASP A 113 3.52 -13.95 -3.86
CA ASP A 113 4.58 -14.44 -2.97
C ASP A 113 5.33 -13.26 -2.32
N LEU A 114 4.73 -12.65 -1.30
CA LEU A 114 5.33 -11.55 -0.52
C LEU A 114 6.48 -12.01 0.39
N SER A 115 6.74 -13.32 0.47
CA SER A 115 7.88 -13.85 1.23
C SER A 115 9.20 -13.75 0.43
N SER A 116 9.08 -13.59 -0.88
CA SER A 116 10.20 -13.42 -1.80
C SER A 116 10.65 -11.96 -1.87
N PRO A 117 11.96 -11.66 -1.87
CA PRO A 117 12.45 -10.30 -2.14
C PRO A 117 12.10 -9.82 -3.56
N ASN A 118 11.67 -10.71 -4.45
CA ASN A 118 11.33 -10.42 -5.84
C ASN A 118 9.81 -10.36 -6.10
N TRP A 119 8.98 -10.29 -5.05
CA TRP A 119 7.51 -10.27 -5.14
C TRP A 119 6.95 -9.23 -6.13
N TRP A 120 7.69 -8.14 -6.32
CA TRP A 120 7.33 -6.98 -7.12
C TRP A 120 7.59 -7.15 -8.62
N GLN A 121 8.43 -8.11 -9.03
CA GLN A 121 8.95 -8.18 -10.40
C GLN A 121 7.83 -8.30 -11.45
N ALA A 122 6.78 -9.06 -11.13
CA ALA A 122 5.66 -9.31 -12.04
C ALA A 122 4.66 -8.16 -12.13
N ILE A 123 4.74 -7.15 -11.24
CA ILE A 123 3.80 -6.03 -11.22
C ILE A 123 3.96 -5.23 -12.52
N PRO A 124 2.87 -4.88 -13.22
CA PRO A 124 2.95 -4.05 -14.41
C PRO A 124 3.59 -2.70 -14.09
N ALA A 125 4.56 -2.28 -14.90
CA ALA A 125 5.30 -1.04 -14.69
C ALA A 125 4.42 0.20 -14.81
N GLU A 126 3.22 0.07 -15.40
CA GLU A 126 2.18 1.09 -15.44
C GLU A 126 1.73 1.55 -14.05
N ILE A 127 2.12 0.86 -12.97
CA ILE A 127 1.93 1.35 -11.60
C ILE A 127 2.80 2.58 -11.27
N ILE A 128 3.93 2.77 -11.96
CA ILE A 128 4.83 3.92 -11.73
C ILE A 128 4.07 5.20 -12.09
N PRO A 129 3.94 6.19 -11.19
CA PRO A 129 3.23 7.43 -11.49
C PRO A 129 4.07 8.37 -12.36
N MET A 130 3.47 9.50 -12.72
CA MET A 130 4.23 10.67 -13.18
C MET A 130 5.23 11.08 -12.10
N SER A 131 6.37 11.66 -12.48
CA SER A 131 7.26 12.28 -11.49
C SER A 131 6.54 13.45 -10.83
N GLY A 132 6.86 13.71 -9.55
CA GLY A 132 6.38 14.92 -8.89
C GLY A 132 6.97 16.20 -9.48
N GLY A 133 6.42 17.35 -9.07
CA GLY A 133 6.97 18.66 -9.40
C GLY A 133 6.79 19.11 -10.86
N ILE A 134 5.71 18.68 -11.52
CA ILE A 134 5.36 19.12 -12.88
C ILE A 134 4.39 20.31 -12.80
N TYR A 135 4.76 21.47 -13.34
CA TYR A 135 4.00 22.73 -13.18
C TYR A 135 3.44 23.34 -14.47
N SER A 136 3.63 22.69 -15.62
CA SER A 136 3.11 23.19 -16.89
C SER A 136 2.57 22.05 -17.75
N ASP A 137 1.60 22.37 -18.61
CA ASP A 137 1.00 21.41 -19.54
C ASP A 137 2.02 20.82 -20.52
N ASP A 138 2.99 21.62 -20.94
CA ASP A 138 4.05 21.17 -21.85
C ASP A 138 5.00 20.21 -21.13
N SER A 139 5.44 20.55 -19.92
CA SER A 139 6.22 19.64 -19.07
C SER A 139 5.45 18.36 -18.76
N TRP A 140 4.13 18.45 -18.57
CA TRP A 140 3.26 17.31 -18.33
C TRP A 140 3.21 16.36 -19.52
N LYS A 141 2.99 16.87 -20.73
CA LYS A 141 2.98 16.05 -21.96
C LYS A 141 4.32 15.34 -22.16
N ILE A 142 5.43 16.03 -21.95
CA ILE A 142 6.78 15.46 -22.07
C ILE A 142 6.98 14.35 -21.01
N ALA A 143 6.65 14.64 -19.75
CA ALA A 143 6.77 13.66 -18.68
C ALA A 143 5.88 12.43 -18.91
N GLN A 144 4.68 12.63 -19.49
CA GLN A 144 3.75 11.55 -19.81
C GLN A 144 4.31 10.67 -20.92
N GLN A 145 4.85 11.26 -21.98
CA GLN A 145 5.51 10.52 -23.05
C GLN A 145 6.73 9.75 -22.54
N ASN A 146 7.55 10.37 -21.69
CA ASN A 146 8.74 9.74 -21.09
C ASN A 146 8.34 8.57 -20.19
N ARG A 147 7.33 8.76 -19.33
CA ARG A 147 6.76 7.69 -18.52
C ARG A 147 6.24 6.56 -19.40
N GLN A 148 5.48 6.85 -20.47
CA GLN A 148 4.94 5.82 -21.34
C GLN A 148 6.04 4.97 -22.00
N LYS A 149 7.13 5.61 -22.47
CA LYS A 149 8.30 4.90 -23.01
C LYS A 149 8.97 3.99 -21.96
N LEU A 150 9.00 4.43 -20.70
CA LEU A 150 9.54 3.64 -19.60
C LEU A 150 8.70 2.39 -19.37
N VAL A 151 7.38 2.53 -19.23
CA VAL A 151 6.51 1.52 -18.62
C VAL A 151 5.73 0.63 -19.59
N SER A 152 5.44 1.09 -20.81
CA SER A 152 4.42 0.48 -21.67
C SER A 152 4.68 -1.00 -21.97
N GLY A 153 3.76 -1.86 -21.53
CA GLY A 153 3.79 -3.30 -21.80
C GLY A 153 4.91 -4.04 -21.07
N LYS A 154 5.47 -3.44 -20.03
CA LYS A 154 6.54 -4.02 -19.22
C LYS A 154 6.08 -4.30 -17.81
N GLN A 155 6.74 -5.25 -17.18
CA GLN A 155 6.69 -5.47 -15.74
C GLN A 155 7.82 -4.68 -15.06
N LEU A 156 7.69 -4.41 -13.76
CA LEU A 156 8.73 -3.69 -13.02
C LEU A 156 10.09 -4.41 -13.11
N GLY A 157 10.11 -5.74 -13.08
CA GLY A 157 11.33 -6.55 -13.19
C GLY A 157 12.01 -6.49 -14.56
N GLU A 158 11.33 -5.98 -15.58
CA GLU A 158 11.84 -5.86 -16.95
C GLU A 158 12.42 -4.46 -17.24
N LEU A 159 12.38 -3.55 -16.27
CA LEU A 159 12.93 -2.21 -16.41
C LEU A 159 14.47 -2.24 -16.32
N ASN A 160 15.10 -1.32 -17.07
CA ASN A 160 16.54 -1.07 -16.93
C ASN A 160 16.76 -0.17 -15.71
N LEU A 161 17.06 -0.79 -14.56
CA LEU A 161 17.17 -0.12 -13.28
C LEU A 161 18.63 0.20 -12.95
N SER A 162 18.91 1.42 -12.48
CA SER A 162 20.24 1.78 -11.99
C SER A 162 20.56 1.08 -10.67
N ASN A 163 19.54 0.93 -9.81
CA ASN A 163 19.65 0.25 -8.52
C ASN A 163 18.27 -0.23 -8.06
N THR A 164 18.26 -1.21 -7.16
CA THR A 164 17.04 -1.79 -6.58
C THR A 164 17.30 -2.19 -5.14
N SER A 165 16.39 -1.79 -4.25
CA SER A 165 16.34 -2.23 -2.87
C SER A 165 14.92 -2.72 -2.57
N SER A 166 14.79 -3.93 -2.04
CA SER A 166 13.47 -4.50 -1.76
C SER A 166 13.50 -5.39 -0.53
N ASP A 167 12.41 -5.35 0.24
CA ASP A 167 12.10 -6.30 1.30
C ASP A 167 10.71 -6.92 1.06
N THR A 168 10.19 -7.66 2.04
CA THR A 168 8.91 -8.38 1.96
C THR A 168 7.68 -7.49 1.77
N ALA A 169 7.79 -6.17 1.96
CA ALA A 169 6.66 -5.24 1.87
C ALA A 169 7.02 -3.90 1.21
N THR A 170 8.29 -3.60 0.96
CA THR A 170 8.76 -2.34 0.41
C THR A 170 9.69 -2.55 -0.78
N LEU A 171 9.68 -1.58 -1.67
CA LEU A 171 10.50 -1.54 -2.87
C LEU A 171 10.94 -0.10 -3.13
N GLU A 172 12.21 0.07 -3.40
CA GLU A 172 12.81 1.29 -3.93
C GLU A 172 13.56 0.97 -5.22
N LEU A 173 13.22 1.68 -6.29
CA LEU A 173 13.84 1.58 -7.60
C LEU A 173 14.48 2.93 -7.97
N ILE A 174 15.72 2.89 -8.46
CA ILE A 174 16.31 4.04 -9.17
C ILE A 174 16.08 3.81 -10.65
N LEU A 175 15.14 4.57 -11.23
CA LEU A 175 14.69 4.45 -12.62
C LEU A 175 15.70 5.07 -13.59
N ALA A 176 16.36 6.15 -13.16
CA ALA A 176 17.40 6.84 -13.92
C ALA A 176 18.29 7.64 -12.98
N THR A 177 19.51 7.90 -13.44
CA THR A 177 20.51 8.73 -12.75
C THR A 177 20.99 9.81 -13.70
N ASP A 178 20.85 11.07 -13.30
CA ASP A 178 21.29 12.24 -14.06
C ASP A 178 22.44 12.94 -13.34
N LYS A 179 23.49 13.28 -14.10
CA LYS A 179 24.71 13.92 -13.59
C LYS A 179 24.69 15.40 -13.93
N GLN A 180 24.48 16.22 -12.91
CA GLN A 180 24.41 17.67 -13.00
C GLN A 180 25.65 18.31 -12.39
N ALA A 181 25.85 19.61 -12.65
CA ALA A 181 26.96 20.37 -12.08
C ALA A 181 26.93 20.42 -10.54
N CYS A 182 25.73 20.35 -9.94
CA CYS A 182 25.55 20.27 -8.49
C CYS A 182 25.75 18.87 -7.90
N GLY A 183 25.90 17.84 -8.72
CA GLY A 183 26.04 16.44 -8.33
C GLY A 183 25.03 15.52 -9.00
N GLU A 184 24.64 14.46 -8.33
CA GLU A 184 23.80 13.39 -8.90
C GLU A 184 22.34 13.55 -8.50
N ILE A 185 21.43 13.39 -9.45
CA ILE A 185 19.98 13.36 -9.24
C ILE A 185 19.46 11.98 -9.65
N ASN A 186 18.76 11.31 -8.75
CA ASN A 186 18.20 9.98 -8.93
C ASN A 186 16.68 10.03 -9.00
N ASP A 187 16.11 9.63 -10.14
CA ASP A 187 14.67 9.43 -10.31
C ASP A 187 14.26 8.18 -9.55
N THR A 188 13.65 8.38 -8.39
CA THR A 188 13.41 7.32 -7.41
C THR A 188 11.93 6.98 -7.34
N PHE A 189 11.59 5.72 -7.57
CA PHE A 189 10.26 5.17 -7.35
C PHE A 189 10.24 4.32 -6.07
N ASN A 190 9.29 4.61 -5.19
CA ASN A 190 9.06 3.87 -3.95
C ASN A 190 7.67 3.24 -3.98
N LEU A 191 7.57 2.02 -3.46
CA LEU A 191 6.33 1.25 -3.36
C LEU A 191 6.30 0.50 -2.03
N SER A 192 5.12 0.42 -1.43
CA SER A 192 4.92 -0.37 -0.21
C SER A 192 3.56 -1.06 -0.23
N VAL A 193 3.54 -2.32 0.21
CA VAL A 193 2.32 -3.06 0.53
C VAL A 193 1.75 -2.52 1.84
N LYS A 194 0.52 -2.02 1.80
CA LYS A 194 -0.19 -1.49 2.98
C LYS A 194 -1.17 -2.49 3.56
N LEU A 195 -1.82 -3.29 2.71
CA LEU A 195 -2.80 -4.27 3.14
C LEU A 195 -2.88 -5.42 2.14
N VAL A 196 -3.18 -6.61 2.66
CA VAL A 196 -3.62 -7.77 1.90
C VAL A 196 -5.03 -8.10 2.37
N ALA A 197 -6.01 -8.03 1.49
CA ALA A 197 -7.41 -8.30 1.83
C ALA A 197 -8.19 -8.75 0.61
N ASP A 198 -9.35 -9.34 0.82
CA ASP A 198 -10.38 -9.61 -0.19
C ASP A 198 -11.39 -8.46 -0.17
N PHE A 199 -11.25 -7.51 -1.09
CA PHE A 199 -12.07 -6.30 -1.17
C PHE A 199 -13.35 -6.49 -1.97
N ASP A 200 -13.39 -7.44 -2.91
CA ASP A 200 -14.56 -7.68 -3.78
C ASP A 200 -15.37 -8.93 -3.42
N ASN A 201 -14.93 -9.67 -2.40
CA ASN A 201 -15.57 -10.86 -1.83
C ASN A 201 -15.54 -12.10 -2.73
N ASP A 202 -14.59 -12.20 -3.65
CA ASP A 202 -14.39 -13.41 -4.47
C ASP A 202 -13.47 -14.45 -3.80
N GLY A 203 -12.91 -14.14 -2.64
CA GLY A 203 -12.01 -14.99 -1.86
C GLY A 203 -10.53 -14.90 -2.25
N ILE A 204 -10.19 -14.12 -3.27
CA ILE A 204 -8.82 -13.89 -3.75
C ILE A 204 -8.28 -12.60 -3.12
N ALA A 205 -7.00 -12.60 -2.77
CA ALA A 205 -6.35 -11.43 -2.22
C ALA A 205 -6.12 -10.33 -3.28
N GLU A 206 -6.44 -9.10 -2.93
CA GLU A 206 -5.85 -7.90 -3.51
C GLU A 206 -4.80 -7.29 -2.57
N LEU A 207 -3.80 -6.67 -3.18
CA LEU A 207 -2.81 -5.86 -2.48
C LEU A 207 -3.17 -4.39 -2.60
N LEU A 208 -3.31 -3.72 -1.45
CA LEU A 208 -3.31 -2.27 -1.41
C LEU A 208 -1.87 -1.79 -1.39
N LEU A 209 -1.47 -1.10 -2.45
CA LEU A 209 -0.15 -0.54 -2.64
C LEU A 209 -0.20 0.97 -2.51
N GLN A 210 0.82 1.54 -1.86
CA GLN A 210 1.03 2.98 -1.80
C GLN A 210 2.47 3.28 -2.17
N GLY A 211 2.67 4.32 -2.96
CA GLY A 211 4.01 4.67 -3.42
C GLY A 211 4.12 6.12 -3.85
N TYR A 212 5.30 6.47 -4.32
CA TYR A 212 5.59 7.77 -4.89
C TYR A 212 6.78 7.74 -5.84
N ARG A 213 6.89 8.74 -6.73
CA ARG A 213 8.05 8.94 -7.60
C ARG A 213 8.56 10.37 -7.51
N VAL A 214 9.81 10.54 -7.09
CA VAL A 214 10.46 11.84 -6.90
C VAL A 214 11.92 11.78 -7.28
N ASP A 215 12.47 12.93 -7.66
CA ASP A 215 13.92 13.08 -7.77
C ASP A 215 14.55 13.17 -6.37
N ARG A 216 15.70 12.52 -6.16
CA ARG A 216 16.48 12.59 -4.93
C ARG A 216 17.92 12.96 -5.22
N SER A 217 18.51 13.78 -4.36
CA SER A 217 19.91 14.19 -4.45
C SER A 217 20.42 14.62 -3.08
N ASP A 218 21.66 14.26 -2.77
CA ASP A 218 22.35 14.68 -1.55
C ASP A 218 22.96 16.09 -1.68
N THR A 219 23.16 16.57 -2.92
CA THR A 219 23.94 17.78 -3.20
C THR A 219 23.19 18.81 -4.04
N CYS A 220 22.23 18.39 -4.86
CA CYS A 220 21.39 19.28 -5.64
C CYS A 220 20.14 19.71 -4.84
N ARG A 221 19.81 21.02 -4.89
CA ARG A 221 18.59 21.55 -4.28
C ARG A 221 17.41 21.35 -5.22
N LEU A 222 16.51 20.43 -4.88
CA LEU A 222 15.37 20.04 -5.73
C LEU A 222 14.07 20.81 -5.44
N GLY A 223 14.03 21.59 -4.36
CA GLY A 223 12.84 22.35 -3.93
C GLY A 223 11.72 21.48 -3.34
N SER A 224 10.85 22.08 -2.52
CA SER A 224 9.75 21.37 -1.84
C SER A 224 8.70 20.83 -2.81
N GLY A 225 8.53 21.52 -3.93
CA GLY A 225 7.52 21.20 -4.91
C GLY A 225 7.79 19.90 -5.70
N ASN A 226 9.01 19.35 -5.66
CA ASN A 226 9.34 18.02 -6.22
C ASN A 226 8.42 16.90 -5.70
N SER A 227 7.82 17.08 -4.52
CA SER A 227 6.87 16.11 -3.93
C SER A 227 5.43 16.26 -4.42
N LEU A 228 5.07 17.37 -5.08
CA LEU A 228 3.70 17.66 -5.49
C LEU A 228 3.27 16.69 -6.59
N GLY A 229 2.16 15.99 -6.38
CA GLY A 229 1.63 14.99 -7.31
C GLY A 229 2.43 13.69 -7.40
N ALA A 230 3.46 13.52 -6.55
CA ALA A 230 4.36 12.37 -6.63
C ALA A 230 3.73 11.06 -6.14
N GLY A 231 2.75 11.14 -5.24
CA GLY A 231 2.18 9.98 -4.54
C GLY A 231 1.01 9.33 -5.26
N PHE A 232 0.82 8.04 -5.03
CA PHE A 232 -0.34 7.30 -5.51
C PHE A 232 -0.76 6.20 -4.53
N THR A 233 -1.97 5.68 -4.74
CA THR A 233 -2.47 4.48 -4.08
C THR A 233 -3.20 3.64 -5.12
N ALA A 234 -2.86 2.36 -5.20
CA ALA A 234 -3.40 1.42 -6.17
C ALA A 234 -3.77 0.12 -5.47
N MET A 235 -4.79 -0.54 -5.98
CA MET A 235 -5.14 -1.89 -5.60
C MET A 235 -4.78 -2.80 -6.76
N ILE A 236 -4.08 -3.91 -6.49
CA ILE A 236 -3.72 -4.88 -7.52
C ILE A 236 -4.26 -6.26 -7.18
N LYS A 237 -4.70 -6.98 -8.21
CA LYS A 237 -5.27 -8.33 -8.11
C LYS A 237 -4.53 -9.27 -9.04
N LYS A 238 -4.24 -10.48 -8.55
CA LYS A 238 -3.73 -11.58 -9.38
C LYS A 238 -4.76 -12.71 -9.30
N PRO A 239 -5.65 -12.89 -10.29
CA PRO A 239 -6.82 -13.77 -10.14
C PRO A 239 -6.47 -15.27 -10.19
N ALA A 240 -5.27 -15.62 -10.66
CA ALA A 240 -4.73 -16.97 -10.61
C ALA A 240 -3.19 -16.95 -10.69
N GLU A 241 -2.53 -18.06 -10.36
CA GLU A 241 -1.06 -18.18 -10.33
C GLU A 241 -0.37 -17.69 -11.62
N ASN A 242 -0.97 -17.94 -12.78
CA ASN A 242 -0.43 -17.59 -14.10
C ASN A 242 -1.24 -16.51 -14.82
N ALA A 243 -2.14 -15.80 -14.11
CA ALA A 243 -2.92 -14.73 -14.69
C ALA A 243 -2.16 -13.39 -14.65
N PRO A 244 -2.40 -12.49 -15.61
CA PRO A 244 -1.88 -11.13 -15.54
C PRO A 244 -2.39 -10.41 -14.29
N ILE A 245 -1.58 -9.51 -13.75
CA ILE A 245 -1.98 -8.66 -12.63
C ILE A 245 -2.87 -7.53 -13.17
N GLU A 246 -4.01 -7.36 -12.53
CA GLU A 246 -4.96 -6.29 -12.79
C GLU A 246 -4.68 -5.13 -11.82
N ILE A 247 -4.63 -3.89 -12.34
CA ILE A 247 -4.40 -2.67 -11.55
C ILE A 247 -5.67 -1.83 -11.54
N SER A 248 -6.11 -1.44 -10.35
CA SER A 248 -7.22 -0.52 -10.14
C SER A 248 -6.81 0.66 -9.26
N PRO A 249 -7.27 1.90 -9.54
CA PRO A 249 -7.07 3.02 -8.63
C PRO A 249 -7.74 2.76 -7.27
N PHE A 250 -7.16 3.33 -6.20
CA PHE A 250 -7.71 3.22 -4.85
C PHE A 250 -7.72 4.58 -4.12
N PRO A 251 -8.90 5.11 -3.73
CA PRO A 251 -10.24 4.61 -4.07
C PRO A 251 -10.49 4.66 -5.59
N ALA A 252 -11.40 3.82 -6.09
CA ALA A 252 -11.82 3.92 -7.49
C ALA A 252 -12.60 5.23 -7.67
N ASN A 253 -12.31 5.98 -8.73
CA ASN A 253 -13.08 7.17 -9.11
C ASN A 253 -14.43 6.77 -9.70
#